data_AF-A0A1C2D6R0-F1
#
_entry.id   AF-A0A1C2D6R0-F1
#
_cell.length_a   1.000
_cell.length_b   1.000
_cell.length_c   1.000
_cell.angle_alpha   90.00
_cell.angle_beta   90.00
_cell.angle_gamma   90.00
#
_symmetry.space_group_name_H-M   'P 1'
#
loop_
_entity.id
_entity.type
_entity.pdbx_description
1 polymer ?
#
loop_
_entity_poly.entity_id
_entity_poly.type
_entity_poly.pdbx_seq_one_letter_code
_entity_poly.pdbx_strand_id
1 'polypeptide(L)'
;MPILVLGALLGIICANIMIKSQIILPTYFPHILVISMAAYFGAIEKAPFTAIMLLTEMIGTVQQVLPMIIVTFVAYYILDILGGKPIYEDLRLQMNYHKNIDK
;
A
#
# COMPACT_ATOMS: atom_id res chain seq x y z
N MET A 1 9.15 -5.71 3.71
CA MET A 1 8.48 -6.11 4.96
C MET A 1 8.23 -4.95 5.95
N PRO A 2 9.07 -3.90 6.08
CA PRO A 2 8.71 -2.72 6.89
C PRO A 2 7.59 -1.85 6.27
N ILE A 3 7.62 -1.66 4.95
CA ILE A 3 6.62 -0.87 4.21
C ILE A 3 5.21 -1.47 4.36
N LEU A 4 5.10 -2.80 4.34
CA LEU A 4 3.84 -3.51 4.55
C LEU A 4 3.31 -3.32 5.98
N VAL A 5 4.19 -3.31 6.99
CA VAL A 5 3.81 -3.06 8.38
C VAL A 5 3.29 -1.63 8.57
N LEU A 6 3.87 -0.64 7.88
CA LEU A 6 3.35 0.73 7.88
C LEU A 6 1.93 0.80 7.29
N GLY A 7 1.71 0.13 6.15
CA GLY A 7 0.37 0.01 5.55
C GLY A 7 -0.63 -0.67 6.48
N ALA A 8 -0.21 -1.73 7.18
CA ALA A 8 -1.01 -2.41 8.19
C ALA A 8 -1.38 -1.49 9.35
N LEU A 9 -0.41 -0.74 9.90
CA LEU A 9 -0.65 0.20 11.00
C LEU A 9 -1.66 1.28 10.62
N LEU A 10 -1.55 1.86 9.42
CA LEU A 10 -2.53 2.80 8.89
C LEU A 10 -3.91 2.16 8.76
N GLY A 11 -3.97 0.94 8.22
CA GLY A 11 -5.20 0.16 8.10
C GLY A 11 -5.85 -0.14 9.46
N ILE A 12 -5.06 -0.45 10.49
CA ILE A 12 -5.54 -0.70 11.86
C ILE A 12 -6.18 0.56 12.43
N ILE A 13 -5.56 1.72 12.26
CA ILE A 13 -6.11 3.00 12.74
C ILE A 13 -7.46 3.28 12.06
N CYS A 14 -7.51 3.17 10.73
CA CYS A 14 -8.74 3.35 9.96
C CYS A 14 -9.83 2.33 10.35
N ALA A 15 -9.49 1.05 10.46
CA ALA A 15 -10.44 0.00 10.83
C ALA A 15 -11.02 0.22 12.23
N ASN A 16 -10.20 0.62 13.21
CA ASN A 16 -10.67 0.91 14.56
C ASN A 16 -11.67 2.08 14.59
N ILE A 17 -11.42 3.13 13.80
CA ILE A 17 -12.35 4.25 13.67
C ILE A 17 -13.67 3.77 13.07
N MET A 18 -13.63 3.00 11.97
CA MET A 18 -14.83 2.52 11.30
C MET A 18 -15.66 1.53 12.14
N ILE A 19 -15.00 0.67 12.92
CA ILE A 19 -15.67 -0.26 13.85
C ILE A 19 -16.33 0.50 15.00
N LYS A 20 -15.64 1.49 15.59
CA LYS A 20 -16.21 2.34 16.66
C LYS A 20 -17.41 3.15 16.17
N SER A 21 -17.37 3.61 14.92
CA SER A 21 -18.49 4.31 14.28
C SER A 21 -19.62 3.40 13.81
N GLN A 22 -19.60 2.09 14.11
CA GLN A 22 -20.62 1.10 13.72
C GLN A 22 -20.83 0.97 12.20
N ILE A 23 -19.85 1.39 11.39
CA ILE A 23 -19.92 1.30 9.92
C ILE A 23 -19.69 -0.15 9.46
N ILE A 24 -18.86 -0.89 10.21
CA ILE A 24 -18.40 -2.23 9.82
C ILE A 24 -18.38 -3.16 11.03
N LEU A 25 -18.75 -4.43 10.80
CA LEU A 25 -18.61 -5.47 11.82
C LEU A 25 -17.13 -5.80 12.11
N PRO A 26 -16.79 -6.11 13.37
CA PRO A 26 -15.42 -6.51 13.76
C PRO A 26 -14.87 -7.70 12.97
N THR A 27 -15.73 -8.59 12.47
CA THR A 27 -15.36 -9.74 11.63
C THR A 27 -14.58 -9.33 10.38
N TYR A 28 -14.81 -8.13 9.84
CA TYR A 28 -14.14 -7.67 8.62
C TYR A 28 -12.79 -6.99 8.86
N PHE A 29 -12.35 -6.87 10.12
CA PHE A 29 -11.09 -6.25 10.48
C PHE A 29 -9.88 -6.81 9.70
N PRO A 30 -9.68 -8.14 9.55
CA PRO A 30 -8.54 -8.68 8.83
C PRO A 30 -8.53 -8.30 7.34
N HIS A 31 -9.71 -8.18 6.73
CA HIS A 31 -9.85 -7.81 5.32
C HIS A 31 -9.40 -6.37 5.08
N ILE A 32 -9.79 -5.43 5.94
CA ILE A 32 -9.38 -4.01 5.83
C ILE A 32 -7.86 -3.89 5.98
N LEU A 33 -7.30 -4.68 6.91
CA LEU A 33 -5.87 -4.69 7.20
C LEU A 33 -5.07 -5.13 5.97
N VAL A 34 -5.46 -6.26 5.37
CA VAL A 34 -4.89 -6.78 4.11
C VAL A 34 -4.98 -5.75 2.97
N ILE A 35 -6.17 -5.18 2.77
CA ILE A 35 -6.41 -4.23 1.69
C ILE A 35 -5.53 -2.98 1.86
N SER A 36 -5.37 -2.51 3.09
CA SER A 36 -4.53 -1.35 3.41
C SER A 36 -3.04 -1.64 3.18
N MET A 37 -2.58 -2.86 3.50
CA MET A 37 -1.21 -3.30 3.20
C MET A 37 -0.92 -3.28 1.70
N ALA A 38 -1.82 -3.87 0.90
CA ALA A 38 -1.68 -3.91 -0.56
C ALA A 38 -1.72 -2.51 -1.18
N ALA A 39 -2.66 -1.68 -0.75
CA ALA A 39 -2.85 -0.34 -1.30
C ALA A 39 -1.66 0.58 -1.03
N TYR A 40 -1.13 0.58 0.20
CA TYR A 40 0.03 1.39 0.57
C TYR A 40 1.27 0.99 -0.23
N PHE A 41 1.52 -0.32 -0.33
CA PHE A 41 2.65 -0.87 -1.07
C PHE A 41 2.55 -0.60 -2.57
N GLY A 42 1.38 -0.86 -3.17
CA GLY A 42 1.15 -0.64 -4.60
C GLY A 42 1.19 0.83 -5.03
N ALA A 43 0.75 1.75 -4.16
CA ALA A 43 0.84 3.17 -4.43
C ALA A 43 2.31 3.64 -4.42
N ILE A 44 3.06 3.35 -3.36
CA ILE A 44 4.45 3.85 -3.19
C ILE A 44 5.41 3.35 -4.28
N GLU A 45 5.27 2.09 -4.67
CA GLU A 45 6.11 1.52 -5.73
C GLU A 45 5.64 1.92 -7.13
N LYS A 46 4.45 2.52 -7.26
CA LYS A 46 3.73 2.67 -8.53
C LYS A 46 3.59 1.36 -9.31
N ALA A 47 3.51 0.23 -8.59
CA ALA A 47 3.42 -1.13 -9.13
C ALA A 47 2.20 -1.88 -8.55
N PRO A 48 0.96 -1.45 -8.88
CA PRO A 48 -0.26 -1.95 -8.22
C PRO A 48 -0.49 -3.46 -8.42
N PHE A 49 -0.23 -3.99 -9.62
CA PHE A 49 -0.43 -5.41 -9.90
C PHE A 49 0.55 -6.31 -9.13
N THR A 50 1.81 -5.90 -9.04
CA THR A 50 2.84 -6.62 -8.27
C THR A 50 2.47 -6.68 -6.80
N ALA A 51 1.99 -5.56 -6.23
CA ALA A 51 1.52 -5.51 -4.86
C ALA A 51 0.37 -6.48 -4.59
N ILE A 52 -0.64 -6.49 -5.46
CA ILE A 52 -1.82 -7.36 -5.29
C ILE A 52 -1.44 -8.83 -5.41
N MET A 53 -0.58 -9.19 -6.37
CA MET A 53 -0.09 -10.56 -6.53
C MET A 53 0.67 -11.03 -5.28
N LEU A 54 1.62 -10.22 -4.79
CA LEU A 54 2.41 -10.54 -3.59
C LEU A 54 1.55 -10.71 -2.33
N LEU A 55 0.57 -9.83 -2.10
CA LEU A 55 -0.32 -9.99 -0.94
C LEU A 55 -1.21 -11.20 -1.08
N THR A 56 -1.71 -11.48 -2.29
CA THR A 56 -2.52 -12.67 -2.55
C THR A 56 -1.72 -13.95 -2.25
N GLU A 57 -0.43 -13.99 -2.60
CA GLU A 57 0.47 -15.09 -2.25
C GLU A 57 0.68 -15.21 -0.72
N MET A 58 0.86 -14.11 -0.01
CA MET A 58 1.11 -14.12 1.44
C MET A 58 -0.11 -14.53 2.27
N ILE A 59 -1.32 -14.23 1.79
CA ILE A 59 -2.57 -14.48 2.52
C ILE A 59 -3.15 -15.84 2.16
N GLY A 60 -2.82 -16.38 0.99
CA GLY A 60 -3.27 -17.70 0.54
C GLY A 60 -4.74 -17.76 0.12
N THR A 61 -5.42 -16.61 -0.06
CA THR A 61 -6.80 -16.56 -0.59
C THR A 61 -7.01 -15.39 -1.54
N VAL A 62 -7.80 -15.63 -2.59
CA VAL A 62 -8.12 -14.68 -3.66
C VAL A 62 -9.44 -13.93 -3.47
N GLN A 63 -10.22 -14.27 -2.43
CA GLN A 63 -11.56 -13.71 -2.22
C GLN A 63 -11.58 -12.17 -2.11
N GLN A 64 -10.46 -11.60 -1.70
CA GLN A 64 -10.29 -10.18 -1.36
C GLN A 64 -9.62 -9.40 -2.51
N VAL A 65 -9.33 -10.06 -3.64
CA VAL A 65 -8.57 -9.46 -4.74
C VAL A 65 -9.30 -8.29 -5.37
N LEU A 66 -10.61 -8.41 -5.59
CA LEU A 66 -11.42 -7.34 -6.16
C LEU A 66 -11.37 -6.04 -5.32
N PRO A 67 -11.66 -6.06 -3.99
CA PRO A 67 -11.54 -4.85 -3.18
C PRO A 67 -10.08 -4.37 -3.07
N MET A 68 -9.08 -5.26 -3.06
CA MET A 68 -7.67 -4.86 -3.10
C MET A 68 -7.34 -4.07 -4.38
N ILE A 69 -7.81 -4.51 -5.54
CA ILE A 69 -7.62 -3.82 -6.82
C ILE A 69 -8.17 -2.39 -6.70
N ILE A 70 -9.44 -2.26 -6.32
CA ILE A 70 -10.11 -0.95 -6.28
C ILE A 70 -9.35 0.03 -5.37
N VAL A 71 -9.03 -0.38 -4.14
CA VAL A 71 -8.38 0.52 -3.19
C VAL A 71 -6.93 0.83 -3.59
N THR A 72 -6.19 -0.15 -4.13
CA THR A 72 -4.81 0.07 -4.60
C THR A 72 -4.76 1.04 -5.78
N PHE A 73 -5.69 0.94 -6.72
CA PHE A 73 -5.78 1.87 -7.84
C PHE A 73 -6.21 3.28 -7.41
N VAL A 74 -7.14 3.39 -6.46
CA VAL A 74 -7.52 4.68 -5.88
C VAL A 74 -6.32 5.34 -5.19
N ALA A 75 -5.58 4.58 -4.37
CA ALA A 75 -4.38 5.07 -3.69
C ALA A 75 -3.29 5.49 -4.69
N TYR A 76 -3.06 4.69 -5.73
CA TYR A 76 -2.15 5.02 -6.83
C TYR A 76 -2.53 6.34 -7.51
N TYR A 77 -3.81 6.51 -7.84
CA TYR A 77 -4.28 7.71 -8.54
C TYR A 77 -4.17 8.97 -7.66
N ILE A 78 -4.49 8.85 -6.37
CA ILE A 78 -4.30 9.95 -5.41
C ILE A 78 -2.81 10.34 -5.33
N LEU A 79 -1.91 9.37 -5.26
CA LEU A 79 -0.48 9.62 -5.23
C LEU A 79 0.01 10.31 -6.52
N ASP A 80 -0.54 9.91 -7.66
CA ASP A 80 -0.18 10.50 -8.96
C ASP A 80 -0.62 11.96 -9.06
N ILE A 81 -1.83 12.29 -8.59
CA ILE A 81 -2.32 13.68 -8.49
C ILE A 81 -1.43 14.53 -7.58
N LEU A 82 -0.93 13.95 -6.48
CA LEU A 82 0.00 14.62 -5.57
C LEU A 82 1.41 14.76 -6.15
N GLY A 83 1.67 14.26 -7.36
CA GLY A 83 2.99 14.31 -7.99
C GLY A 83 4.02 13.36 -7.37
N GLY A 84 3.56 12.33 -6.65
CA GLY A 84 4.43 11.34 -6.05
C GLY A 84 5.22 10.57 -7.12
N LYS A 85 6.49 10.26 -6.85
CA LYS A 85 7.36 9.47 -7.72
C LYS A 85 7.59 8.07 -7.13
N PRO A 86 7.93 7.06 -7.95
CA PRO A 86 8.29 5.74 -7.43
C PRO A 86 9.47 5.86 -6.48
N ILE A 87 9.37 5.26 -5.29
CA ILE A 87 10.38 5.39 -4.23
C ILE A 87 11.79 4.94 -4.68
N TYR A 88 11.86 3.89 -5.50
CA TYR A 88 13.12 3.36 -6.00
C TYR A 88 13.78 4.28 -7.04
N GLU A 89 12.99 5.04 -7.80
CA GLU A 89 13.54 6.02 -8.74
C GLU A 89 14.17 7.20 -7.99
N ASP A 90 13.49 7.72 -6.96
CA ASP A 90 14.02 8.81 -6.14
C ASP A 90 15.30 8.38 -5.40
N LEU A 91 15.33 7.17 -4.84
CA LEU A 91 16.52 6.64 -4.20
C LEU A 91 17.70 6.49 -5.19
N ARG A 92 17.43 6.03 -6.41
CA ARG A 92 18.44 5.90 -7.47
C ARG A 92 19.02 7.26 -7.85
N LEU A 93 18.20 8.30 -7.95
CA LEU A 93 18.66 9.66 -8.24
C LEU A 93 19.57 10.21 -7.13
N GLN A 94 19.21 10.00 -5.86
CA GLN A 94 20.02 10.44 -4.72
C GLN A 94 21.38 9.73 -4.65
N MET A 95 21.43 8.44 -5.01
CA MET A 95 22.68 7.68 -5.04
C MET A 95 23.61 8.15 -6.17
N ASN A 96 23.06 8.43 -7.36
CA ASN A 96 23.83 8.99 -8.47
C ASN A 96 24.34 10.41 -8.18
N TYR A 97 23.59 11.20 -7.40
CA TYR A 97 24.02 12.53 -6.97
C TYR A 97 25.30 12.47 -6.14
N HIS A 98 25.39 11.55 -5.18
CA HIS A 98 26.60 11.37 -4.36
C HIS A 98 27.82 10.97 -5.19
N LYS A 99 27.63 10.08 -6.18
CA LYS A 99 28.72 9.64 -7.07
C LYS A 99 29.34 10.77 -7.92
N ASN A 100 28.60 11.85 -8.19
CA ASN A 100 29.11 13.01 -8.93
C ASN A 100 29.79 14.06 -8.04
N ILE A 101 29.62 14.00 -6.71
CA ILE A 101 30.31 14.89 -5.76
C ILE A 101 31.70 14.34 -5.41
N ASP A 102 31.87 13.01 -5.44
CA ASP A 102 33.15 12.34 -5.19
C ASP A 102 34.09 12.31 -6.42
N LYS A 103 33.78 13.07 -7.49
CA LYS A 103 34.60 13.25 -8.70
C LYS A 103 35.06 14.69 -8.83
#